data_AF-A0A0B7H976-F1
#
_entry.id   AF-A0A0B7H976-F1
#
_cell.length_a   1.000
_cell.length_b   1.000
_cell.length_c   1.000
_cell.angle_alpha   90.00
_cell.angle_beta   90.00
_cell.angle_gamma   90.00
#
_symmetry.space_group_name_H-M   'P 1'
#
loop_
_entity.id
_entity.type
_entity.pdbx_description
1 polymer ?
#
loop_
_entity_poly.entity_id
_entity_poly.type
_entity_poly.pdbx_seq_one_letter_code
_entity_poly.pdbx_strand_id
1 'polypeptide(L)' 'MEATIKDTKLLQIKDIQEILDCTKHTAMRLRIEIAQHFSLEKSNHVTYRHLRKYLNL' A
#
# COMPACT_ATOMS: atom_id res chain seq x y z
N MET A 1 1.34 18.97 11.14
CA MET A 1 0.05 18.45 10.62
C MET A 1 0.28 17.00 10.25
N GLU A 2 -0.04 16.07 11.15
CA GLU A 2 0.02 14.63 10.85
C GLU A 2 -1.12 14.29 9.90
N ALA A 3 -0.79 13.91 8.66
CA ALA A 3 -1.78 13.40 7.72
C ALA A 3 -2.23 12.01 8.22
N THR A 4 -3.37 11.97 8.92
CA THR A 4 -3.97 10.69 9.33
C THR A 4 -4.50 9.99 8.08
N ILE A 5 -3.67 9.11 7.50
CA ILE A 5 -4.08 8.29 6.35
C ILE A 5 -5.21 7.39 6.83
N LYS A 6 -6.41 7.55 6.25
CA LYS A 6 -7.55 6.69 6.58
C LYS A 6 -7.23 5.25 6.15
N ASP A 7 -7.49 4.28 7.02
CA ASP A 7 -7.28 2.84 6.75
C ASP A 7 -7.90 2.34 5.45
N THR A 8 -9.03 2.94 5.05
CA THR A 8 -9.78 2.60 3.83
C THR A 8 -9.29 3.33 2.58
N LYS A 9 -8.34 4.27 2.71
CA LYS A 9 -7.79 4.99 1.57
C LYS A 9 -7.06 4.01 0.66
N LEU A 10 -7.48 3.98 -0.61
CA LEU A 10 -6.75 3.28 -1.67
C LEU A 10 -5.38 3.93 -1.85
N LEU A 11 -4.34 3.12 -1.80
CA LEU A 11 -2.97 3.58 -2.00
C LEU A 11 -2.62 3.55 -3.48
N GLN A 12 -2.18 4.68 -4.00
CA GLN A 12 -1.46 4.76 -5.25
C GLN A 12 0.01 4.40 -5.01
N ILE A 13 0.76 4.20 -6.10
CA ILE A 13 2.20 3.92 -6.02
C ILE A 13 2.92 5.04 -5.25
N LYS A 14 2.57 6.31 -5.53
CA LYS A 14 3.16 7.47 -4.83
C LYS A 14 2.92 7.42 -3.32
N ASP A 15 1.71 7.09 -2.87
CA ASP A 15 1.44 6.96 -1.44
C ASP A 15 2.34 5.90 -0.80
N ILE A 16 2.52 4.73 -1.43
CA ILE A 16 3.40 3.66 -0.92
C ILE A 16 4.86 4.11 -0.90
N GLN A 17 5.30 4.87 -1.90
CA GLN A 17 6.65 5.44 -1.94
C GLN A 17 6.87 6.41 -0.79
N GLU A 18 5.90 7.30 -0.51
CA GLU A 18 6.00 8.27 0.58
C GLU A 18 5.92 7.61 1.96
N ILE A 19 5.11 6.57 2.13
CA ILE A 19 4.97 5.85 3.41
C ILE A 19 6.21 5.04 3.76
N LEU A 20 6.82 4.38 2.76
CA LEU A 20 7.94 3.45 2.96
C LEU A 20 9.30 4.02 2.56
N ASP A 21 9.34 5.28 2.12
CA ASP A 21 10.52 5.94 1.55
C ASP A 21 11.26 5.03 0.54
N CYS A 22 10.55 4.57 -0.50
CA CYS A 22 11.07 3.58 -1.43
C CYS A 22 10.92 3.96 -2.91
N THR A 23 11.64 3.22 -3.77
CA THR A 23 11.59 3.45 -5.22
C THR A 23 10.23 3.07 -5.80
N LYS A 24 9.88 3.68 -6.95
CA LYS A 24 8.63 3.38 -7.68
C LYS A 24 8.51 1.89 -8.03
N HIS A 25 9.63 1.26 -8.39
CA HIS A 25 9.68 -0.16 -8.72
C HIS A 25 9.36 -1.02 -7.50
N THR A 26 9.96 -0.70 -6.34
CA THR A 26 9.67 -1.38 -5.06
C THR A 26 8.21 -1.20 -4.66
N ALA A 27 7.69 0.03 -4.69
CA ALA A 27 6.30 0.32 -4.35
C ALA A 27 5.30 -0.41 -5.27
N MET A 28 5.59 -0.51 -6.57
CA MET A 28 4.76 -1.26 -7.51
C MET A 28 4.77 -2.76 -7.22
N ARG A 29 5.94 -3.32 -6.95
CA ARG A 29 6.08 -4.73 -6.57
C ARG A 29 5.32 -5.02 -5.27
N LEU A 30 5.51 -4.22 -4.24
CA LEU A 30 4.81 -4.35 -2.96
C LEU A 30 3.29 -4.31 -3.13
N ARG A 31 2.78 -3.38 -3.92
CA ARG A 31 1.34 -3.28 -4.19
C ARG A 31 0.79 -4.55 -4.84
N ILE A 32 1.55 -5.18 -5.74
CA ILE A 32 1.16 -6.45 -6.37
C ILE A 32 1.20 -7.59 -5.35
N GLU A 33 2.29 -7.70 -4.58
CA GLU A 33 2.47 -8.74 -3.56
C GLU A 33 1.38 -8.66 -2.48
N ILE A 34 1.07 -7.46 -1.99
CA ILE A 34 -0.02 -7.23 -1.02
C ILE A 34 -1.37 -7.63 -1.61
N ALA A 35 -1.64 -7.25 -2.86
CA ALA A 35 -2.89 -7.61 -3.52
C ALA A 35 -3.06 -9.12 -3.68
N GLN A 36 -1.99 -9.83 -4.05
CA GLN A 36 -1.98 -11.29 -4.10
C GLN A 36 -2.17 -11.91 -2.72
N HIS A 37 -1.48 -11.38 -1.70
CA HIS A 37 -1.57 -11.87 -0.32
C HIS A 37 -3.00 -11.79 0.24
N PHE A 38 -3.73 -10.70 -0.05
CA PHE A 38 -5.12 -10.51 0.37
C PHE A 38 -6.16 -10.98 -0.67
N SER A 39 -5.73 -11.65 -1.75
CA SER A 39 -6.60 -12.10 -2.86
C SER A 39 -7.52 -10.99 -3.39
N LEU A 40 -6.98 -9.78 -3.55
CA LEU A 40 -7.70 -8.65 -4.13
C LEU A 40 -7.80 -8.83 -5.64
N GLU A 41 -8.98 -8.57 -6.21
CA GLU A 41 -9.21 -8.67 -7.66
C GLU A 41 -8.26 -7.78 -8.48
N LYS A 42 -7.83 -6.66 -7.89
CA LYS A 42 -6.94 -5.71 -8.54
C LYS A 42 -5.91 -5.17 -7.57
N SER A 43 -4.67 -5.02 -8.03
CA SER A 43 -3.59 -4.40 -7.25
C SER A 43 -3.89 -2.95 -6.88
N ASN A 44 -4.76 -2.28 -7.65
CA ASN A 44 -5.19 -0.94 -7.32
C ASN A 44 -6.18 -0.82 -6.14
N HIS A 45 -6.67 -1.95 -5.61
CA HIS A 45 -7.54 -2.00 -4.42
C HIS A 45 -6.76 -2.11 -3.11
N VAL A 46 -5.42 -2.09 -3.14
CA VAL A 46 -4.59 -2.04 -1.93
C VAL A 46 -4.88 -0.75 -1.17
N THR A 47 -5.12 -0.87 0.13
CA THR A 47 -5.40 0.25 1.04
C THR A 47 -4.29 0.36 2.07
N TYR A 48 -4.30 1.46 2.84
CA TYR A 48 -3.39 1.62 3.96
C TYR A 48 -3.51 0.48 4.97
N ARG A 49 -4.73 -0.01 5.23
CA ARG A 49 -4.95 -1.18 6.08
C ARG A 49 -4.25 -2.43 5.58
N HIS A 50 -4.31 -2.70 4.28
CA HIS A 50 -3.65 -3.86 3.67
C HIS A 50 -2.14 -3.75 3.79
N LEU A 51 -1.58 -2.56 3.51
CA LEU A 51 -0.16 -2.28 3.65
C LEU A 51 0.31 -2.48 5.10
N ARG A 52 -0.40 -1.87 6.05
CA ARG A 52 -0.11 -1.95 7.49
C ARG A 52 -0.13 -3.40 7.99
N LYS A 53 -1.17 -4.17 7.63
CA LYS A 53 -1.28 -5.59 7.98
C LYS A 53 -0.16 -6.44 7.37
N TYR A 54 0.20 -6.18 6.11
CA TYR A 54 1.25 -6.93 5.42
C TYR A 54 2.63 -6.69 6.04
N LEU A 55 2.92 -5.45 6.42
CA LEU A 55 4.19 -5.05 7.01
C LEU A 55 4.23 -5.17 8.54
N ASN A 56 3.09 -5.55 9.15
CA ASN A 56 2.92 -5.68 10.59
C ASN A 56 3.28 -4.39 11.37
N LEU A 57 2.87 -3.23 10.83
CA LEU A 57 3.04 -1.88 11.40
C LEU A 57 1.88 -1.47 12.33
#